data_AF-A0A916GWS3-F1
#
_entry.id   AF-A0A916GWS3-F1
#
_cell.length_a   1.000
_cell.length_b   1.000
_cell.length_c   1.000
_cell.angle_alpha   90.00
_cell.angle_beta   90.00
_cell.angle_gamma   90.00
#
_symmetry.space_group_name_H-M   'P 1'
#
loop_
_entity.id
_entity.type
_entity.pdbx_description
1 polymer ?
#
loop_
_entity_poly.entity_id
_entity_poly.type
_entity_poly.pdbx_seq_one_letter_code
_entity_poly.pdbx_strand_id
1 'polypeptide(L)'
;VHGREPVPGLIGIVPQPTLSSENQGVYAALDDLYVDLCLPPERVAALVRVGDPITVDLPMIELGNGLLVGKAMDDRACVAAITVCLEQLQSRKHEWDVLAVAAVQEETGSRGAAVEAYHLQPDIAIALDVTYGQQPGVSGADVHKLGGNPPLSLGANFHPALFEAIKAASERLELTLPIDPLPGHSGTDAWVIQTAREGIPSALLNIPIRNMHTAIETVDLKDIERAGRVLTEFITGLKPDFLSAIQWDKAPSEKDSQEGEKKDE
;
A
#
# COMPACT_ATOMS: atom_id res chain seq x y z
N VAL A 1 -23.87 -10.82 -1.01
CA VAL A 1 -24.18 -10.39 -2.39
C VAL A 1 -24.92 -9.06 -2.35
N HIS A 2 -24.46 -8.06 -3.10
CA HIS A 2 -25.11 -6.76 -3.21
C HIS A 2 -26.17 -6.77 -4.31
N GLY A 3 -27.24 -7.54 -4.10
CA GLY A 3 -28.38 -7.58 -5.02
C GLY A 3 -29.32 -6.39 -4.84
N ARG A 4 -30.60 -6.57 -5.19
CA ARG A 4 -31.67 -5.59 -4.90
C ARG A 4 -31.73 -5.20 -3.43
N GLU A 5 -31.39 -6.15 -2.57
CA GLU A 5 -31.08 -5.96 -1.16
C GLU A 5 -29.81 -6.76 -0.83
N PRO A 6 -29.09 -6.43 0.26
CA PRO A 6 -27.98 -7.26 0.72
C PRO A 6 -28.47 -8.67 1.09
N VAL A 7 -27.94 -9.69 0.40
CA VAL A 7 -28.25 -11.10 0.66
C VAL A 7 -26.98 -11.78 1.20
N PRO A 8 -26.98 -12.31 2.43
CA PRO A 8 -25.86 -13.09 2.95
C PRO A 8 -25.73 -14.41 2.19
N GLY A 9 -24.53 -14.95 2.12
CA GLY A 9 -24.26 -16.22 1.47
C GLY A 9 -22.94 -16.82 1.92
N LEU A 10 -22.80 -18.12 1.70
CA LEU A 10 -21.57 -18.88 1.96
C LEU A 10 -20.77 -18.99 0.67
N ILE A 11 -19.48 -18.64 0.72
CA ILE A 11 -18.55 -18.96 -0.38
C ILE A 11 -18.19 -20.45 -0.25
N GLY A 12 -18.62 -21.23 -1.22
CA GLY A 12 -18.36 -22.66 -1.32
C GLY A 12 -17.38 -22.97 -2.45
N ILE A 13 -16.77 -24.15 -2.37
CA ILE A 13 -15.94 -24.75 -3.42
C ILE A 13 -16.62 -26.03 -3.88
N VAL A 14 -16.58 -26.30 -5.18
CA VAL A 14 -17.05 -27.58 -5.73
C VAL A 14 -16.21 -28.73 -5.12
N PRO A 15 -16.84 -29.77 -4.52
CA PRO A 15 -16.10 -30.83 -3.84
C PRO A 15 -15.03 -31.52 -4.72
N GLN A 16 -13.88 -31.85 -4.13
CA GLN A 16 -12.74 -32.41 -4.88
C GLN A 16 -13.00 -33.67 -5.73
N PRO A 17 -13.87 -34.65 -5.36
CA PRO A 17 -14.13 -35.81 -6.21
C PRO A 17 -14.77 -35.48 -7.56
N THR A 18 -15.32 -34.26 -7.70
CA THR A 18 -15.91 -33.74 -8.93
C THR A 18 -14.99 -32.80 -9.72
N LEU A 19 -13.82 -32.45 -9.17
CA LEU A 19 -12.80 -31.69 -9.89
C LEU A 19 -12.05 -32.64 -10.84
N SER A 20 -11.74 -32.18 -12.05
CA SER A 20 -10.93 -32.97 -12.99
C SER A 20 -9.57 -33.31 -12.36
N SER A 21 -8.97 -34.44 -12.73
CA SER A 21 -7.65 -34.86 -12.23
C SER A 21 -6.53 -33.85 -12.52
N GLU A 22 -6.77 -32.91 -13.43
CA GLU A 22 -5.87 -31.79 -13.76
C GLU A 22 -5.81 -30.72 -12.65
N ASN A 23 -6.82 -30.63 -11.78
CA ASN A 23 -6.90 -29.65 -10.68
C ASN A 23 -6.31 -30.17 -9.35
N GLN A 24 -5.69 -31.36 -9.33
CA GLN A 24 -5.04 -31.87 -8.12
C GLN A 24 -3.75 -31.11 -7.82
N GLY A 25 -3.74 -30.37 -6.71
CA GLY A 25 -2.59 -29.57 -6.27
C GLY A 25 -2.57 -28.13 -6.79
N VAL A 26 -3.64 -27.69 -7.46
CA VAL A 26 -3.84 -26.31 -7.92
C VAL A 26 -4.89 -25.64 -7.03
N TYR A 27 -4.74 -24.33 -6.75
CA TYR A 27 -5.81 -23.55 -6.13
C TYR A 27 -7.10 -23.68 -6.96
N ALA A 28 -8.26 -23.67 -6.29
CA ALA A 28 -9.54 -23.67 -7.01
C ALA A 28 -9.60 -22.50 -7.99
N ALA A 29 -10.00 -22.78 -9.23
CA ALA A 29 -10.32 -21.72 -10.17
C ALA A 29 -11.56 -20.97 -9.71
N LEU A 30 -11.76 -19.74 -10.21
CA LEU A 30 -12.99 -18.99 -9.93
C LEU A 30 -14.25 -19.77 -10.32
N ASP A 31 -14.19 -20.54 -11.40
CA ASP A 31 -15.30 -21.40 -11.86
C ASP A 31 -15.60 -22.57 -10.91
N ASP A 32 -14.67 -22.90 -10.01
CA ASP A 32 -14.86 -23.91 -8.96
C ASP A 32 -15.49 -23.30 -7.69
N LEU A 33 -15.63 -21.97 -7.63
CA LEU A 33 -16.23 -21.26 -6.50
C LEU A 33 -17.69 -20.88 -6.80
N TYR A 34 -18.53 -20.93 -5.78
CA TYR A 34 -19.92 -20.47 -5.85
C TYR A 34 -20.32 -19.77 -4.56
N VAL A 35 -21.39 -18.96 -4.64
CA VAL A 35 -22.04 -18.40 -3.46
C VAL A 35 -23.35 -19.11 -3.24
N ASP A 36 -23.44 -19.89 -2.16
CA ASP A 36 -24.69 -20.48 -1.70
C ASP A 36 -25.47 -19.47 -0.87
N LEU A 37 -26.61 -19.04 -1.39
CA LEU A 37 -27.53 -18.12 -0.70
C LEU A 37 -28.53 -18.86 0.19
N CYS A 38 -28.56 -20.20 0.14
CA CYS A 38 -29.56 -21.03 0.83
C CYS A 38 -31.01 -20.60 0.52
N LEU A 39 -31.26 -20.13 -0.71
CA LEU A 39 -32.56 -19.64 -1.17
C LEU A 39 -33.06 -20.43 -2.39
N PRO A 40 -34.39 -20.56 -2.57
CA PRO A 40 -34.96 -21.14 -3.78
C PRO A 40 -34.55 -20.35 -5.05
N PRO A 41 -34.37 -21.01 -6.21
CA PRO A 41 -33.94 -20.37 -7.46
C PRO A 41 -34.77 -19.14 -7.85
N GLU A 42 -36.10 -19.19 -7.67
CA GLU A 42 -37.00 -18.09 -7.97
C GLU A 42 -36.76 -16.85 -7.07
N ARG A 43 -36.34 -17.07 -5.82
CA ARG A 43 -35.97 -15.98 -4.91
C ARG A 43 -34.60 -15.42 -5.27
N VAL A 44 -33.63 -16.28 -5.61
CA VAL A 44 -32.32 -15.82 -6.09
C VAL A 44 -32.48 -14.95 -7.34
N ALA A 45 -33.25 -15.40 -8.34
CA ALA A 45 -33.49 -14.65 -9.57
C ALA A 45 -34.25 -13.33 -9.35
N ALA A 46 -35.07 -13.25 -8.30
CA ALA A 46 -35.75 -12.02 -7.93
C ALA A 46 -34.81 -10.99 -7.26
N LEU A 47 -33.83 -11.47 -6.49
CA LEU A 47 -32.97 -10.65 -5.64
C LEU A 47 -31.60 -10.32 -6.27
N VAL A 48 -31.06 -11.21 -7.10
CA VAL A 48 -29.68 -11.15 -7.63
C VAL A 48 -29.71 -11.18 -9.15
N ARG A 49 -28.79 -10.43 -9.77
CA ARG A 49 -28.57 -10.33 -11.21
C ARG A 49 -27.11 -10.63 -11.53
N VAL A 50 -26.86 -11.12 -12.75
CA VAL A 50 -25.50 -11.26 -13.27
C VAL A 50 -24.83 -9.88 -13.28
N GLY A 51 -23.65 -9.80 -12.67
CA GLY A 51 -22.91 -8.55 -12.49
C GLY A 51 -23.08 -7.90 -11.10
N ASP A 52 -23.99 -8.39 -10.25
CA ASP A 52 -24.10 -7.89 -8.87
C ASP A 52 -22.80 -8.21 -8.09
N PRO A 53 -22.21 -7.24 -7.38
CA PRO A 53 -20.95 -7.46 -6.70
C PRO A 53 -21.11 -8.32 -5.45
N ILE A 54 -20.02 -8.96 -5.06
CA ILE A 54 -19.93 -9.81 -3.87
C ILE A 54 -18.79 -9.26 -3.03
N THR A 55 -19.03 -9.10 -1.73
CA THR A 55 -17.97 -8.83 -0.75
C THR A 55 -17.96 -9.92 0.28
N VAL A 56 -16.76 -10.26 0.74
CA VAL A 56 -16.58 -11.01 1.98
C VAL A 56 -17.19 -10.19 3.12
N ASP A 57 -18.01 -10.81 3.95
CA ASP A 57 -18.66 -10.18 5.11
C ASP A 57 -18.18 -10.87 6.39
N LEU A 58 -17.11 -10.33 6.97
CA LEU A 58 -16.48 -10.87 8.17
C LEU A 58 -16.13 -9.70 9.11
N PRO A 59 -16.43 -9.83 10.42
CA PRO A 59 -16.01 -8.85 11.40
C PRO A 59 -14.48 -8.86 11.55
N MET A 60 -13.93 -7.71 11.90
CA MET A 60 -12.55 -7.66 12.38
C MET A 60 -12.48 -8.24 13.79
N ILE A 61 -11.48 -9.05 14.06
CA ILE A 61 -11.25 -9.73 15.33
C ILE A 61 -9.84 -9.37 15.82
N GLU A 62 -9.73 -9.00 17.10
CA GLU A 62 -8.45 -8.88 17.78
C GLU A 62 -8.03 -10.25 18.32
N LEU A 63 -6.88 -10.78 17.88
CA LEU A 63 -6.35 -12.06 18.35
C LEU A 63 -5.42 -11.92 19.57
N GLY A 64 -5.20 -10.68 20.03
CA GLY A 64 -4.31 -10.33 21.15
C GLY A 64 -2.92 -9.91 20.69
N ASN A 65 -2.15 -9.33 21.63
CA ASN A 65 -0.81 -8.76 21.38
C ASN A 65 -0.75 -7.67 20.29
N GLY A 66 -1.88 -7.01 20.00
CA GLY A 66 -1.98 -5.99 18.94
C GLY A 66 -2.23 -6.55 17.54
N LEU A 67 -2.44 -7.87 17.39
CA LEU A 67 -2.77 -8.47 16.10
C LEU A 67 -4.27 -8.36 15.81
N LEU A 68 -4.59 -7.80 14.65
CA LEU A 68 -5.93 -7.69 14.10
C LEU A 68 -6.07 -8.61 12.90
N VAL A 69 -7.23 -9.24 12.79
CA VAL A 69 -7.58 -10.15 11.70
C VAL A 69 -8.89 -9.69 11.09
N GLY A 70 -8.95 -9.61 9.76
CA GLY A 70 -10.14 -9.15 9.06
C GLY A 70 -9.94 -9.14 7.56
N LYS A 71 -11.00 -8.75 6.85
CA LYS A 71 -10.96 -8.62 5.39
C LYS A 71 -10.34 -7.30 4.95
N ALA A 72 -9.66 -7.32 3.81
CA ALA A 72 -9.15 -6.13 3.13
C ALA A 72 -8.25 -5.28 4.05
N MET A 73 -7.35 -5.92 4.79
CA MET A 73 -6.24 -5.20 5.44
C MET A 73 -5.36 -4.56 4.37
N ASP A 74 -5.20 -5.27 3.26
CA ASP A 74 -4.88 -4.69 1.96
C ASP A 74 -6.10 -3.94 1.37
N ASP A 75 -6.14 -2.61 1.27
CA ASP A 75 -5.18 -1.62 1.80
C ASP A 75 -5.82 -0.73 2.89
N ARG A 76 -6.83 -1.24 3.61
CA ARG A 76 -7.47 -0.48 4.70
C ARG A 76 -6.51 -0.18 5.86
N ALA A 77 -5.46 -0.98 6.04
CA ALA A 77 -4.42 -0.72 7.02
C ALA A 77 -3.72 0.62 6.75
N CYS A 78 -3.43 0.94 5.49
CA CYS A 78 -2.83 2.21 5.10
C CYS A 78 -3.82 3.38 5.21
N VAL A 79 -5.10 3.17 4.86
CA VAL A 79 -6.15 4.18 5.12
C VAL A 79 -6.24 4.52 6.61
N ALA A 80 -6.12 3.53 7.49
CA ALA A 80 -6.05 3.74 8.94
C ALA A 80 -4.77 4.50 9.35
N ALA A 81 -3.61 4.18 8.77
CA ALA A 81 -2.36 4.91 9.02
C ALA A 81 -2.43 6.38 8.58
N ILE A 82 -3.05 6.66 7.42
CA ILE A 82 -3.34 8.02 6.94
C ILE A 82 -4.26 8.73 7.94
N THR A 83 -5.30 8.05 8.45
CA THR A 83 -6.20 8.62 9.46
C THR A 83 -5.43 9.03 10.72
N VAL A 84 -4.57 8.15 11.23
CA VAL A 84 -3.69 8.44 12.37
C VAL A 84 -2.78 9.64 12.11
N CYS A 85 -2.26 9.77 10.88
CA CYS A 85 -1.43 10.91 10.50
C CYS A 85 -2.24 12.22 10.51
N LEU A 86 -3.39 12.24 9.84
CA LEU A 86 -4.26 13.42 9.76
C LEU A 86 -4.74 13.87 11.15
N GLU A 87 -5.09 12.94 12.03
CA GLU A 87 -5.47 13.24 13.42
C GLU A 87 -4.34 13.94 14.19
N GLN A 88 -3.09 13.46 14.06
CA GLN A 88 -1.96 14.09 14.73
C GLN A 88 -1.64 15.48 14.16
N LEU A 89 -1.75 15.65 12.84
CA LEU A 89 -1.51 16.92 12.17
C LEU A 89 -2.42 18.05 12.64
N GLN A 90 -3.64 17.75 13.13
CA GLN A 90 -4.55 18.76 13.69
C GLN A 90 -3.94 19.56 14.86
N SER A 91 -2.97 18.98 15.57
CA SER A 91 -2.31 19.58 16.73
C SER A 91 -0.87 20.06 16.46
N ARG A 92 -0.38 19.90 15.22
CA ARG A 92 1.00 20.15 14.83
C ARG A 92 1.06 21.24 13.77
N LYS A 93 2.10 22.08 13.83
CA LYS A 93 2.35 23.04 12.74
C LYS A 93 3.12 22.35 11.61
N HIS A 94 2.72 22.62 10.38
CA HIS A 94 3.40 22.20 9.16
C HIS A 94 3.23 23.30 8.10
N GLU A 95 4.18 23.38 7.17
CA GLU A 95 4.23 24.45 6.16
C GLU A 95 3.61 24.03 4.82
N TRP A 96 3.49 22.71 4.60
CA TRP A 96 3.03 22.13 3.34
C TRP A 96 1.54 21.79 3.41
N ASP A 97 0.84 21.95 2.29
CA ASP A 97 -0.51 21.42 2.12
C ASP A 97 -0.48 19.89 2.07
N VAL A 98 -1.42 19.25 2.78
CA VAL A 98 -1.47 17.78 2.89
C VAL A 98 -2.74 17.28 2.20
N LEU A 99 -2.55 16.46 1.17
CA LEU A 99 -3.62 15.80 0.42
C LEU A 99 -3.62 14.31 0.79
N ALA A 100 -4.75 13.83 1.33
CA ALA A 100 -4.95 12.41 1.62
C ALA A 100 -5.90 11.81 0.59
N VAL A 101 -5.43 10.80 -0.15
CA VAL A 101 -6.17 10.18 -1.24
C VAL A 101 -6.35 8.69 -0.94
N ALA A 102 -7.60 8.24 -0.85
CA ALA A 102 -7.94 6.83 -0.87
C ALA A 102 -8.33 6.45 -2.30
N ALA A 103 -7.34 6.00 -3.08
CA ALA A 103 -7.54 5.61 -4.47
C ALA A 103 -8.36 4.31 -4.59
N VAL A 104 -8.97 4.11 -5.75
CA VAL A 104 -9.72 2.88 -6.08
C VAL A 104 -9.05 2.19 -7.26
N GLN A 105 -9.33 0.89 -7.42
CA GLN A 105 -8.87 0.10 -8.56
C GLN A 105 -7.33 -0.09 -8.64
N GLU A 106 -6.62 -0.03 -7.50
CA GLU A 106 -5.22 -0.48 -7.37
C GLU A 106 -5.08 -1.90 -7.95
N GLU A 107 -5.85 -2.84 -7.38
CA GLU A 107 -5.89 -4.28 -7.69
C GLU A 107 -6.27 -4.64 -9.13
N THR A 108 -6.63 -3.63 -9.94
CA THR A 108 -6.98 -3.78 -11.36
C THR A 108 -6.15 -2.90 -12.28
N GLY A 109 -5.00 -2.41 -11.77
CA GLY A 109 -3.99 -1.64 -12.48
C GLY A 109 -3.86 -0.18 -12.07
N SER A 110 -3.99 0.14 -10.78
CA SER A 110 -3.67 1.47 -10.20
C SER A 110 -4.41 2.65 -10.85
N ARG A 111 -5.64 2.40 -11.31
CA ARG A 111 -6.36 3.36 -12.18
C ARG A 111 -6.77 4.63 -11.44
N GLY A 112 -7.20 4.50 -10.18
CA GLY A 112 -7.54 5.64 -9.35
C GLY A 112 -6.35 6.54 -9.11
N ALA A 113 -5.22 5.96 -8.67
CA ALA A 113 -4.00 6.73 -8.43
C ALA A 113 -3.46 7.40 -9.69
N ALA A 114 -3.52 6.72 -10.85
CA ALA A 114 -3.10 7.32 -12.12
C ALA A 114 -3.91 8.58 -12.46
N VAL A 115 -5.24 8.54 -12.27
CA VAL A 115 -6.13 9.69 -12.52
C VAL A 115 -5.89 10.80 -11.51
N GLU A 116 -5.81 10.47 -10.22
CA GLU A 116 -5.65 11.46 -9.15
C GLU A 116 -4.28 12.15 -9.20
N ALA A 117 -3.19 11.41 -9.45
CA ALA A 117 -1.86 11.99 -9.62
C ALA A 117 -1.83 13.00 -10.78
N TYR A 118 -2.49 12.67 -11.90
CA TYR A 118 -2.60 13.59 -13.02
C TYR A 118 -3.48 14.80 -12.71
N HIS A 119 -4.55 14.62 -11.95
CA HIS A 119 -5.50 15.69 -11.61
C HIS A 119 -4.92 16.67 -10.57
N LEU A 120 -4.51 16.14 -9.42
CA LEU A 120 -4.08 16.88 -8.25
C LEU A 120 -2.72 17.56 -8.42
N GLN A 121 -1.82 16.98 -9.24
CA GLN A 121 -0.49 17.55 -9.51
C GLN A 121 0.32 17.82 -8.23
N PRO A 122 0.50 16.82 -7.34
CA PRO A 122 1.25 17.04 -6.12
C PRO A 122 2.75 17.27 -6.41
N ASP A 123 3.39 18.10 -5.60
CA ASP A 123 4.84 18.36 -5.67
C ASP A 123 5.69 17.14 -5.27
N ILE A 124 5.18 16.35 -4.32
CA ILE A 124 5.75 15.09 -3.85
C ILE A 124 4.62 14.12 -3.54
N ALA A 125 4.87 12.81 -3.67
CA ALA A 125 3.87 11.79 -3.32
C ALA A 125 4.46 10.69 -2.45
N ILE A 126 3.76 10.34 -1.37
CA ILE A 126 4.08 9.16 -0.56
C ILE A 126 2.95 8.17 -0.78
N ALA A 127 3.24 7.09 -1.51
CA ALA A 127 2.35 5.96 -1.58
C ALA A 127 2.45 5.16 -0.28
N LEU A 128 1.30 4.70 0.20
CA LEU A 128 1.24 3.70 1.25
C LEU A 128 0.64 2.44 0.63
N ASP A 129 1.17 1.29 1.03
CA ASP A 129 0.68 -0.01 0.61
C ASP A 129 1.02 -1.06 1.68
N VAL A 130 0.62 -2.30 1.48
CA VAL A 130 1.02 -3.42 2.32
C VAL A 130 2.21 -4.17 1.74
N THR A 131 2.89 -4.95 2.59
CA THR A 131 3.99 -5.83 2.17
C THR A 131 3.93 -7.16 2.91
N TYR A 132 4.76 -8.12 2.51
CA TYR A 132 4.74 -9.47 3.05
C TYR A 132 5.23 -9.53 4.50
N GLY A 133 4.36 -9.99 5.38
CA GLY A 133 4.66 -10.31 6.77
C GLY A 133 5.23 -11.72 6.94
N GLN A 134 6.18 -11.90 7.86
CA GLN A 134 6.75 -13.21 8.22
C GLN A 134 5.66 -14.21 8.62
N GLN A 135 5.54 -15.31 7.88
CA GLN A 135 4.57 -16.38 8.11
C GLN A 135 5.11 -17.73 7.59
N PRO A 136 4.52 -18.87 8.01
CA PRO A 136 4.92 -20.17 7.48
C PRO A 136 4.85 -20.21 5.95
N GLY A 137 5.93 -20.65 5.31
CA GLY A 137 6.01 -20.79 3.85
C GLY A 137 6.36 -19.51 3.09
N VAL A 138 6.54 -18.36 3.76
CA VAL A 138 6.91 -17.08 3.13
C VAL A 138 8.27 -16.62 3.67
N SER A 139 9.22 -16.40 2.76
CA SER A 139 10.59 -15.98 3.08
C SER A 139 11.16 -15.18 1.91
N GLY A 140 11.96 -14.16 2.20
CA GLY A 140 12.51 -13.27 1.20
C GLY A 140 13.17 -12.05 1.84
N ALA A 141 13.83 -11.23 1.05
CA ALA A 141 14.41 -9.97 1.51
C ALA A 141 13.35 -8.87 1.73
N ASP A 142 12.18 -9.06 1.12
CA ASP A 142 10.94 -8.28 1.15
C ASP A 142 9.95 -8.77 2.22
N VAL A 143 10.36 -9.71 3.09
CA VAL A 143 9.51 -10.29 4.12
C VAL A 143 9.84 -9.71 5.50
N HIS A 144 8.88 -9.01 6.09
CA HIS A 144 9.05 -8.17 7.27
C HIS A 144 8.34 -8.72 8.50
N LYS A 145 8.85 -8.40 9.69
CA LYS A 145 8.22 -8.83 10.94
C LYS A 145 7.00 -7.95 11.24
N LEU A 146 5.87 -8.56 11.59
CA LEU A 146 4.72 -7.85 12.16
C LEU A 146 5.07 -7.24 13.54
N GLY A 147 4.66 -5.99 13.75
CA GLY A 147 5.04 -5.16 14.87
C GLY A 147 6.51 -4.71 14.80
N GLY A 148 7.13 -4.84 13.63
CA GLY A 148 8.55 -4.62 13.36
C GLY A 148 8.91 -3.22 12.87
N ASN A 149 7.95 -2.29 12.86
CA ASN A 149 8.00 -0.96 12.22
C ASN A 149 7.69 -1.04 10.71
N PRO A 150 7.10 0.02 10.13
CA PRO A 150 6.71 0.04 8.72
C PRO A 150 7.96 0.00 7.81
N PRO A 151 8.06 -0.95 6.87
CA PRO A 151 9.16 -0.99 5.92
C PRO A 151 9.14 0.18 4.95
N LEU A 152 10.30 0.77 4.65
CA LEU A 152 10.46 1.83 3.67
C LEU A 152 11.10 1.25 2.41
N SER A 153 10.45 1.41 1.26
CA SER A 153 10.95 0.79 0.04
C SER A 153 12.14 1.53 -0.56
N LEU A 154 13.11 0.74 -1.05
CA LEU A 154 14.30 1.22 -1.74
C LEU A 154 14.36 0.60 -3.14
N GLY A 155 14.42 1.44 -4.17
CA GLY A 155 14.40 1.01 -5.55
C GLY A 155 14.60 2.19 -6.50
N ALA A 156 14.82 1.89 -7.79
CA ALA A 156 15.09 2.90 -8.81
C ALA A 156 13.91 3.87 -9.05
N ASN A 157 12.70 3.51 -8.61
CA ASN A 157 11.48 4.27 -8.82
C ASN A 157 11.19 5.28 -7.71
N PHE A 158 11.96 5.26 -6.61
CA PHE A 158 11.74 6.13 -5.46
C PHE A 158 12.82 7.19 -5.37
N HIS A 159 12.42 8.40 -5.01
CA HIS A 159 13.34 9.52 -4.94
C HIS A 159 14.27 9.36 -3.72
N PRO A 160 15.60 9.32 -3.90
CA PRO A 160 16.53 9.02 -2.81
C PRO A 160 16.47 10.06 -1.68
N ALA A 161 16.23 11.34 -2.01
CA ALA A 161 16.08 12.38 -1.00
C ALA A 161 14.79 12.23 -0.16
N LEU A 162 13.70 11.69 -0.74
CA LEU A 162 12.49 11.38 0.03
C LEU A 162 12.72 10.18 0.94
N PHE A 163 13.40 9.15 0.45
CA PHE A 163 13.79 7.99 1.25
C PHE A 163 14.59 8.43 2.50
N GLU A 164 15.64 9.23 2.31
CA GLU A 164 16.46 9.71 3.44
C GLU A 164 15.68 10.66 4.36
N ALA A 165 14.77 11.49 3.82
CA ALA A 165 13.96 12.38 4.64
C ALA A 165 12.95 11.62 5.53
N ILE A 166 12.31 10.57 5.00
CA ILE A 166 11.39 9.71 5.78
C ILE A 166 12.17 8.90 6.83
N LYS A 167 13.32 8.35 6.46
CA LYS A 167 14.21 7.66 7.40
C LYS A 167 14.67 8.59 8.52
N ALA A 168 15.10 9.81 8.21
CA ALA A 168 15.46 10.80 9.22
C ALA A 168 14.27 11.19 10.11
N ALA A 169 13.05 11.18 9.59
CA ALA A 169 11.83 11.39 10.37
C ALA A 169 11.55 10.23 11.33
N SER A 170 11.76 8.98 10.90
CA SER A 170 11.59 7.82 11.77
C SER A 170 12.63 7.78 12.90
N GLU A 171 13.87 8.19 12.63
CA GLU A 171 14.94 8.25 13.63
C GLU A 171 14.62 9.24 14.76
N ARG A 172 13.93 10.36 14.47
CA ARG A 172 13.42 11.29 15.49
C ARG A 172 12.37 10.67 16.41
N LEU A 173 11.71 9.61 15.96
CA LEU A 173 10.76 8.81 16.74
C LEU A 173 11.41 7.61 17.43
N GLU A 174 12.73 7.47 17.35
CA GLU A 174 13.46 6.29 17.81
C GLU A 174 13.02 5.00 17.10
N LEU A 175 12.59 5.12 15.82
CA LEU A 175 12.18 4.01 14.97
C LEU A 175 13.23 3.76 13.88
N THR A 176 13.71 2.51 13.80
CA THR A 176 14.45 2.01 12.63
C THR A 176 13.46 1.34 11.68
N LEU A 177 13.30 1.90 10.48
CA LEU A 177 12.48 1.30 9.44
C LEU A 177 13.25 0.18 8.74
N PRO A 178 12.67 -1.02 8.59
CA PRO A 178 13.22 -2.03 7.69
C PRO A 178 13.31 -1.49 6.27
N ILE A 179 14.35 -1.88 5.54
CA ILE A 179 14.45 -1.58 4.10
C ILE A 179 13.67 -2.66 3.36
N ASP A 180 12.76 -2.23 2.50
CA ASP A 180 12.01 -3.09 1.59
C ASP A 180 12.59 -3.00 0.17
N PRO A 181 13.42 -3.96 -0.29
CA PRO A 181 14.11 -3.84 -1.56
C PRO A 181 13.18 -4.10 -2.76
N LEU A 182 13.03 -3.11 -3.64
CA LEU A 182 12.22 -3.19 -4.85
C LEU A 182 13.07 -2.97 -6.12
N PRO A 183 13.64 -4.04 -6.71
CA PRO A 183 14.52 -3.93 -7.88
C PRO A 183 13.77 -3.68 -9.20
N GLY A 184 12.44 -3.74 -9.22
CA GLY A 184 11.62 -3.66 -10.43
C GLY A 184 10.31 -2.92 -10.21
N HIS A 185 9.27 -3.33 -10.94
CA HIS A 185 7.91 -2.81 -10.78
C HIS A 185 7.44 -3.01 -9.34
N SER A 186 6.94 -1.96 -8.67
CA SER A 186 6.51 -2.07 -7.27
C SER A 186 5.23 -2.88 -7.12
N GLY A 187 4.37 -2.86 -8.13
CA GLY A 187 3.06 -3.52 -8.07
C GLY A 187 2.03 -2.71 -7.31
N THR A 188 2.36 -1.45 -6.99
CA THR A 188 1.59 -0.56 -6.14
C THR A 188 1.23 0.72 -6.89
N ASP A 189 0.35 1.53 -6.31
CA ASP A 189 0.01 2.87 -6.83
C ASP A 189 1.24 3.77 -7.04
N ALA A 190 2.32 3.56 -6.27
CA ALA A 190 3.57 4.30 -6.43
C ALA A 190 4.16 4.22 -7.86
N TRP A 191 3.91 3.11 -8.56
CA TRP A 191 4.44 2.88 -9.90
C TRP A 191 3.86 3.83 -10.95
N VAL A 192 2.55 4.09 -10.89
CA VAL A 192 1.90 5.00 -11.84
C VAL A 192 2.05 6.46 -11.42
N ILE A 193 2.15 6.73 -10.11
CA ILE A 193 2.32 8.08 -9.58
C ILE A 193 3.66 8.68 -10.02
N GLN A 194 4.77 7.93 -9.92
CA GLN A 194 6.11 8.47 -10.16
C GLN A 194 6.33 8.99 -11.59
N THR A 195 5.65 8.40 -12.58
CA THR A 195 5.74 8.82 -13.99
C THR A 195 4.62 9.76 -14.44
N ALA A 196 3.71 10.14 -13.54
CA ALA A 196 2.62 11.03 -13.90
C ALA A 196 3.18 12.40 -14.33
N ARG A 197 2.69 12.90 -15.47
CA ARG A 197 3.09 14.19 -16.06
C ARG A 197 4.59 14.28 -16.36
N GLU A 198 5.29 15.19 -15.68
CA GLU A 198 6.74 15.43 -15.84
C GLU A 198 7.58 14.59 -14.85
N GLY A 199 6.91 13.71 -14.09
CA GLY A 199 7.50 12.95 -13.01
C GLY A 199 7.15 13.57 -11.66
N ILE A 200 6.74 12.74 -10.72
CA ILE A 200 6.43 13.16 -9.35
C ILE A 200 7.43 12.46 -8.42
N PRO A 201 8.29 13.20 -7.69
CA PRO A 201 9.15 12.62 -6.67
C PRO A 201 8.32 11.78 -5.70
N SER A 202 8.58 10.47 -5.68
CA SER A 202 7.72 9.51 -4.98
C SER A 202 8.51 8.67 -3.97
N ALA A 203 7.86 8.26 -2.88
CA ALA A 203 8.34 7.21 -1.99
C ALA A 203 7.21 6.22 -1.66
N LEU A 204 7.58 5.05 -1.13
CA LEU A 204 6.64 3.99 -0.74
C LEU A 204 6.93 3.53 0.69
N LEU A 205 5.94 3.67 1.57
CA LEU A 205 5.99 3.21 2.96
C LEU A 205 4.97 2.09 3.14
N ASN A 206 5.42 0.93 3.62
CA ASN A 206 4.59 -0.27 3.67
C ASN A 206 4.14 -0.64 5.08
N ILE A 207 3.06 -1.43 5.15
CA ILE A 207 2.60 -2.09 6.38
C ILE A 207 2.66 -3.61 6.18
N PRO A 208 3.42 -4.36 7.00
CA PRO A 208 3.49 -5.82 6.85
C PRO A 208 2.16 -6.48 7.21
N ILE A 209 1.63 -7.31 6.32
CA ILE A 209 0.44 -8.13 6.57
C ILE A 209 0.72 -9.61 6.29
N ARG A 210 -0.06 -10.49 6.92
CA ARG A 210 -0.09 -11.92 6.60
C ARG A 210 -1.32 -12.28 5.81
N ASN A 211 -1.18 -13.33 5.00
CA ASN A 211 -2.23 -13.89 4.17
C ASN A 211 -2.81 -12.87 3.18
N MET A 212 -1.94 -11.99 2.66
CA MET A 212 -2.25 -11.00 1.62
C MET A 212 -3.04 -11.64 0.47
N HIS A 213 -4.07 -10.94 0.00
CA HIS A 213 -5.00 -11.36 -1.06
C HIS A 213 -5.81 -12.63 -0.75
N THR A 214 -5.87 -13.04 0.52
CA THR A 214 -6.86 -14.04 0.96
C THR A 214 -8.09 -13.33 1.55
N ALA A 215 -9.17 -14.07 1.80
CA ALA A 215 -10.40 -13.49 2.35
C ALA A 215 -10.20 -12.83 3.74
N ILE A 216 -9.16 -13.25 4.47
CA ILE A 216 -8.85 -12.79 5.82
C ILE A 216 -7.34 -12.60 5.96
N GLU A 217 -6.95 -11.37 6.26
CA GLU A 217 -5.57 -10.95 6.44
C GLU A 217 -5.31 -10.61 7.91
N THR A 218 -4.02 -10.63 8.28
CA THR A 218 -3.58 -10.28 9.64
C THR A 218 -2.62 -9.11 9.58
N VAL A 219 -2.81 -8.12 10.45
CA VAL A 219 -1.94 -6.95 10.60
C VAL A 219 -1.62 -6.70 12.08
N ASP A 220 -0.51 -6.04 12.37
CA ASP A 220 -0.21 -5.52 13.71
C ASP A 220 -0.61 -4.05 13.82
N LEU A 221 -1.45 -3.72 14.80
CA LEU A 221 -1.95 -2.36 15.03
C LEU A 221 -0.81 -1.35 15.24
N LYS A 222 0.32 -1.77 15.83
CA LYS A 222 1.46 -0.87 16.05
C LYS A 222 2.10 -0.44 14.75
N ASP A 223 2.12 -1.29 13.72
CA ASP A 223 2.72 -0.91 12.43
C ASP A 223 1.87 0.16 11.74
N ILE A 224 0.53 0.07 11.83
CA ILE A 224 -0.41 1.11 11.39
C ILE A 224 -0.15 2.43 12.13
N GLU A 225 -0.13 2.40 13.47
CA GLU A 225 0.10 3.59 14.29
C GLU A 225 1.47 4.22 14.01
N ARG A 226 2.52 3.40 13.88
CA ARG A 226 3.88 3.87 13.59
C ARG A 226 3.99 4.46 12.19
N ALA A 227 3.35 3.87 11.17
CA ALA A 227 3.29 4.44 9.83
C ALA A 227 2.69 5.85 9.86
N GLY A 228 1.53 6.03 10.51
CA GLY A 228 0.91 7.34 10.66
C GLY A 228 1.79 8.35 11.41
N ARG A 229 2.51 7.93 12.45
CA ARG A 229 3.47 8.77 13.18
C ARG A 229 4.67 9.17 12.34
N VAL A 230 5.25 8.24 11.58
CA VAL A 230 6.39 8.51 10.68
C VAL A 230 5.99 9.54 9.63
N LEU A 231 4.81 9.38 9.01
CA LEU A 231 4.27 10.37 8.06
C LEU A 231 4.09 11.75 8.71
N THR A 232 3.55 11.78 9.93
CA THR A 232 3.38 13.04 10.69
C THR A 232 4.72 13.74 10.93
N GLU A 233 5.75 13.02 11.38
CA GLU A 233 7.08 13.59 11.64
C GLU A 233 7.84 13.94 10.36
N PHE A 234 7.54 13.26 9.26
CA PHE A 234 8.04 13.63 7.94
C PHE A 234 7.42 14.97 7.52
N ILE A 235 6.09 15.05 7.44
CA ILE A 235 5.34 16.23 7.03
C ILE A 235 5.67 17.45 7.89
N THR A 236 5.69 17.30 9.22
CA THR A 236 5.97 18.42 10.13
C THR A 236 7.45 18.84 10.13
N GLY A 237 8.34 17.97 9.62
CA GLY A 237 9.75 18.27 9.43
C GLY A 237 10.10 18.84 8.06
N LEU A 238 9.17 18.84 7.10
CA LEU A 238 9.39 19.40 5.77
C LEU A 238 9.52 20.92 5.83
N LYS A 239 10.59 21.42 5.24
CA LYS A 239 10.84 22.86 5.11
C LYS A 239 10.20 23.40 3.83
N PRO A 240 9.86 24.71 3.76
CA PRO A 240 9.29 25.31 2.56
C PRO A 240 10.16 25.18 1.30
N ASP A 241 11.48 25.09 1.46
CA ASP A 241 12.46 24.98 0.38
C ASP A 241 12.80 23.53 -0.01
N PHE A 242 12.12 22.54 0.59
CA PHE A 242 12.46 21.13 0.40
C PHE A 242 12.34 20.68 -1.07
N LEU A 243 11.33 21.13 -1.81
CA LEU A 243 11.19 20.78 -3.24
C LEU A 243 12.41 21.20 -4.05
N SER A 244 12.84 22.46 -3.89
CA SER A 244 14.02 22.99 -4.56
C SER A 244 15.30 22.26 -4.16
N ALA A 245 15.39 21.79 -2.91
CA ALA A 245 16.55 21.07 -2.41
C ALA A 245 16.67 19.64 -2.97
N ILE A 246 15.57 19.05 -3.45
CA ILE A 246 15.55 17.71 -4.02
C ILE A 246 15.52 17.70 -5.55
N GLN A 247 15.40 18.87 -6.19
CA GLN A 247 15.53 18.99 -7.64
C GLN A 247 16.93 18.53 -8.06
N TRP A 248 16.97 17.65 -9.06
CA TRP A 248 18.22 17.30 -9.73
C TRP A 248 18.64 18.48 -10.63
N ASP A 249 19.24 19.50 -10.02
CA ASP A 249 19.69 20.68 -10.76
C ASP A 249 21.02 20.43 -11.48
N LYS A 250 20.92 20.43 -12.82
CA LYS A 250 21.96 20.63 -13.85
C LYS A 250 23.10 19.61 -13.87
N ALA A 251 23.23 18.91 -15.01
CA ALA A 251 24.52 18.35 -15.41
C ALA A 251 25.62 19.39 -15.15
N PRO A 252 26.76 19.01 -14.53
CA PRO A 252 27.81 19.96 -14.21
C PRO A 252 28.11 20.79 -15.46
N SER A 253 28.11 22.12 -15.30
CA SER A 253 28.45 22.98 -16.42
C SER A 253 29.90 22.71 -16.82
N GLU A 254 30.25 22.77 -18.11
CA GLU A 254 31.62 22.52 -18.61
C GLU A 254 32.71 23.33 -17.88
N LYS A 255 32.35 24.38 -17.14
CA LYS A 255 33.26 25.15 -16.29
C LYS A 255 33.77 24.37 -15.07
N ASP A 256 32.98 23.46 -14.50
CA ASP A 256 33.39 22.68 -13.34
C ASP A 256 34.41 21.58 -13.71
N SER A 257 34.42 21.15 -14.98
CA SER A 257 35.43 20.23 -15.54
C SER A 257 36.77 20.90 -15.85
N GLN A 258 36.82 22.23 -16.05
CA GLN A 258 38.07 22.94 -16.39
C GLN A 258 38.86 23.40 -15.15
N GLU A 259 38.24 23.48 -13.97
CA GLU A 259 38.96 23.77 -12.72
C GLU A 259 39.66 22.55 -12.12
N GLY A 260 39.27 21.33 -12.52
CA GLY A 260 39.92 20.08 -12.14
C GLY A 260 41.25 19.82 -12.88
N GLU A 261 41.38 20.26 -14.13
CA GLU A 261 42.59 20.00 -14.95
C GLU A 261 43.75 20.98 -14.67
N LYS A 262 43.52 22.09 -13.97
CA LYS A 262 44.57 23.10 -13.71
C LYS A 262 45.31 22.94 -12.38
N LYS A 263 45.05 21.86 -11.63
CA LYS A 263 45.75 21.58 -10.36
C LYS A 263 46.84 20.51 -10.46
N ASP A 264 47.03 19.92 -11.63
CA ASP A 264 48.04 18.88 -11.90
C ASP A 264 49.11 19.35 -12.91
N GLU A 265 49.65 20.56 -12.75
CA GLU A 265 50.96 20.99 -13.32
C GLU A 265 51.90 21.54 -12.24
#